data_AF-A0A2E2QMV4-F1
#
_entry.id   AF-A0A2E2QMV4-F1
#
_cell.length_a   1.000
_cell.length_b   1.000
_cell.length_c   1.000
_cell.angle_alpha   90.00
_cell.angle_beta   90.00
_cell.angle_gamma   90.00
#
_symmetry.space_group_name_H-M   'P 1'
#
loop_
_entity.id
_entity.type
_entity.pdbx_description
1 polymer ?
#
loop_
_entity_poly.entity_id
_entity_poly.type
_entity_poly.pdbx_seq_one_letter_code
_entity_poly.pdbx_strand_id
1 'polypeptide(L)'
;MFDKPSLITRIAVGKIIGLIVGLIGFLLLPYIWPEGDLMLRFGVLFWYITVGAVIGVFGVLTWNPVLHLPMPWWFRAPLIGGWMNFVLTLFVYDTFAQMMLDVFGPDFPLTSPFWFVLEGALVGLVMGFFATRFGGQGKETVPEAP
;
A
#
# COMPACT_ATOMS: atom_id res chain seq x y z
N MET A 1 1.74 -9.05 -25.03
CA MET A 1 2.73 -9.03 -23.92
C MET A 1 2.08 -9.25 -22.55
N PHE A 2 0.76 -9.04 -22.40
CA PHE A 2 0.01 -9.19 -21.15
C PHE A 2 -0.70 -10.54 -20.99
N ASP A 3 -0.52 -11.48 -21.92
CA ASP A 3 -1.28 -12.74 -21.95
C ASP A 3 -0.69 -13.86 -21.06
N LYS A 4 0.45 -13.60 -20.40
CA LYS A 4 1.08 -14.57 -19.48
C LYS A 4 1.28 -13.95 -18.09
N PRO A 5 0.96 -14.68 -17.01
CA PRO A 5 1.27 -14.26 -15.65
C PRO A 5 2.75 -13.90 -15.54
N SER A 6 3.05 -12.77 -14.90
CA SER A 6 4.42 -12.24 -14.86
C SER A 6 4.64 -11.39 -13.62
N LEU A 7 5.67 -11.75 -12.85
CA LEU A 7 6.12 -10.98 -11.69
C LEU A 7 6.45 -9.52 -12.07
N ILE A 8 7.10 -9.30 -13.22
CA ILE A 8 7.44 -7.95 -13.70
C ILE A 8 6.17 -7.14 -13.96
N THR A 9 5.15 -7.77 -14.58
CA THR A 9 3.85 -7.12 -14.82
C THR A 9 3.15 -6.78 -13.51
N ARG A 10 3.19 -7.67 -12.50
CA ARG A 10 2.64 -7.37 -11.16
C ARG A 10 3.31 -6.16 -10.50
N ILE A 11 4.64 -6.10 -10.55
CA ILE A 11 5.40 -5.00 -9.95
C ILE A 11 5.10 -3.69 -10.69
N ALA A 12 5.07 -3.72 -12.02
CA ALA A 12 4.76 -2.54 -12.83
C ALA A 12 3.35 -2.01 -12.51
N VAL A 13 2.34 -2.89 -12.48
CA VAL A 13 0.97 -2.53 -12.13
C VAL A 13 0.89 -1.99 -10.70
N GLY A 14 1.53 -2.67 -9.75
CA GLY A 14 1.57 -2.22 -8.35
C GLY A 14 2.16 -0.81 -8.21
N LYS A 15 3.28 -0.52 -8.89
CA LYS A 15 3.90 0.81 -8.91
C LYS A 15 3.01 1.86 -9.57
N ILE A 16 2.32 1.53 -10.67
CA ILE A 16 1.43 2.47 -11.36
C ILE A 16 0.24 2.83 -10.47
N ILE A 17 -0.41 1.84 -9.85
CA ILE A 17 -1.51 2.11 -8.92
C ILE A 17 -1.00 2.88 -7.69
N GLY A 18 0.17 2.50 -7.15
CA GLY A 18 0.80 3.24 -6.06
C GLY A 18 1.19 4.67 -6.40
N LEU A 19 1.63 4.92 -7.64
CA LEU A 19 1.88 6.27 -8.14
C LEU A 19 0.58 7.08 -8.20
N ILE A 20 -0.52 6.50 -8.68
CA ILE A 20 -1.82 7.18 -8.72
C ILE A 20 -2.27 7.56 -7.31
N VAL A 21 -2.23 6.61 -6.37
CA VAL A 21 -2.59 6.88 -4.96
C VAL A 21 -1.66 7.93 -4.34
N GLY A 22 -0.35 7.81 -4.56
CA GLY A 22 0.63 8.78 -4.09
C GLY A 22 0.42 10.17 -4.68
N LEU A 23 0.04 10.29 -5.96
CA LEU A 23 -0.28 11.57 -6.60
C LEU A 23 -1.56 12.18 -6.04
N ILE A 24 -2.58 11.38 -5.77
CA ILE A 24 -3.79 11.83 -5.08
C ILE A 24 -3.41 12.39 -3.70
N GLY A 25 -2.61 11.66 -2.92
CA GLY A 25 -2.09 12.14 -1.64
C GLY A 25 -1.28 13.42 -1.76
N PHE A 26 -0.35 13.49 -2.72
CA PHE A 26 0.50 14.66 -2.97
C PHE A 26 -0.32 15.92 -3.28
N LEU A 27 -1.39 15.79 -4.07
CA LEU A 27 -2.25 16.91 -4.48
C LEU A 27 -3.28 17.29 -3.42
N LEU A 28 -3.78 16.33 -2.62
CA LEU A 28 -4.80 16.58 -1.60
C LEU A 28 -4.23 17.05 -0.26
N LEU A 29 -3.01 16.62 0.10
CA LEU A 29 -2.39 16.99 1.38
C LEU A 29 -2.39 18.51 1.67
N PRO A 30 -2.08 19.42 0.72
CA PRO A 30 -2.08 20.87 0.98
C PRO A 30 -3.47 21.43 1.31
N TYR A 31 -4.53 20.77 0.83
CA TYR A 31 -5.91 21.17 1.10
C TYR A 31 -6.41 20.63 2.45
N ILE A 32 -5.90 19.48 2.88
CA ILE A 32 -6.31 18.82 4.12
C ILE A 32 -5.48 19.36 5.29
N TRP A 33 -4.16 19.39 5.15
CA TRP A 33 -3.22 19.88 6.16
C TRP A 33 -2.22 20.87 5.52
N PRO A 34 -2.55 22.17 5.51
CA PRO A 34 -1.74 23.19 4.86
C PRO A 34 -0.31 23.31 5.43
N GLU A 35 -0.13 22.98 6.71
CA GLU A 35 1.17 22.93 7.40
C GLU A 35 2.07 21.76 6.91
N GLY A 36 1.50 20.83 6.14
CA GLY A 36 2.22 19.73 5.52
C GLY A 36 3.24 20.23 4.49
N ASP A 37 4.52 20.09 4.83
CA ASP A 37 5.64 20.54 4.01
C ASP A 37 5.78 19.75 2.70
N LEU A 38 6.60 20.27 1.79
CA LEU A 38 6.83 19.62 0.50
C LEU A 38 7.54 18.27 0.65
N MET A 39 8.35 18.10 1.70
CA MET A 39 9.06 16.86 2.00
C MET A 39 8.09 15.73 2.33
N LEU A 40 7.09 15.97 3.17
CA LEU A 40 6.04 15.01 3.51
C LEU A 40 5.23 14.60 2.28
N ARG A 41 4.93 15.54 1.38
CA ARG A 41 4.21 15.24 0.12
C ARG A 41 5.00 14.27 -0.76
N PHE A 42 6.30 14.53 -0.96
CA PHE A 42 7.16 13.60 -1.68
C PHE A 42 7.32 12.27 -0.95
N GLY A 43 7.38 12.30 0.39
CA GLY A 43 7.39 11.12 1.24
C GLY A 43 6.18 10.23 0.98
N VAL A 44 4.97 10.80 0.99
CA VAL A 44 3.72 10.12 0.67
C VAL A 44 3.73 9.54 -0.74
N LEU A 45 4.16 10.33 -1.73
CA LEU A 45 4.24 9.89 -3.13
C LEU A 45 5.13 8.65 -3.30
N PHE A 46 6.37 8.71 -2.80
CA PHE A 46 7.31 7.60 -2.92
C PHE A 46 6.97 6.42 -2.02
N TRP A 47 6.31 6.68 -0.89
CA TRP A 47 5.81 5.65 0.00
C TRP A 47 4.81 4.73 -0.72
N TYR A 48 3.76 5.29 -1.32
CA TYR A 48 2.74 4.45 -1.99
C TYR A 48 3.26 3.76 -3.26
N ILE A 49 4.22 4.35 -3.97
CA ILE A 49 4.93 3.65 -5.06
C ILE A 49 5.67 2.42 -4.50
N THR A 50 6.31 2.58 -3.33
CA THR A 50 7.04 1.50 -2.66
C THR A 50 6.10 0.41 -2.15
N VAL A 51 5.01 0.78 -1.47
CA VAL A 51 3.96 -0.16 -1.02
C VAL A 51 3.41 -0.95 -2.22
N GLY A 52 3.11 -0.28 -3.33
CA GLY A 52 2.64 -0.93 -4.55
C GLY A 52 3.66 -1.93 -5.11
N ALA A 53 4.95 -1.58 -5.11
CA ALA A 53 6.01 -2.50 -5.52
C ALA A 53 6.09 -3.73 -4.60
N VAL A 54 6.06 -3.53 -3.28
CA VAL A 54 6.11 -4.60 -2.26
C VAL A 54 4.93 -5.56 -2.43
N ILE A 55 3.71 -5.03 -2.62
CA ILE A 55 2.51 -5.84 -2.90
C ILE A 55 2.64 -6.59 -4.23
N GLY A 56 3.24 -5.97 -5.24
CA GLY A 56 3.53 -6.62 -6.52
C GLY A 56 4.43 -7.85 -6.36
N VAL A 57 5.55 -7.68 -5.63
CA VAL A 57 6.56 -8.72 -5.35
C VAL A 57 6.01 -9.83 -4.45
N PHE A 58 5.61 -9.48 -3.23
CA PHE A 58 5.24 -10.46 -2.20
C PHE A 58 3.82 -10.98 -2.37
N GLY A 59 2.96 -10.24 -3.07
CA GLY A 59 1.61 -10.69 -3.41
C GLY A 59 1.57 -11.83 -4.42
N VAL A 60 2.70 -12.41 -4.84
CA VAL A 60 2.71 -13.69 -5.59
C VAL A 60 2.48 -14.88 -4.66
N LEU A 61 2.89 -14.78 -3.39
CA LEU A 61 2.83 -15.87 -2.43
C LEU A 61 1.38 -16.23 -2.12
N THR A 62 0.92 -17.38 -2.61
CA THR A 62 -0.44 -17.90 -2.39
C THR A 62 -0.51 -18.86 -1.20
N TRP A 63 0.63 -19.16 -0.57
CA TRP A 63 0.75 -20.15 0.49
C TRP A 63 1.60 -19.62 1.63
N ASN A 64 1.13 -19.77 2.87
CA ASN A 64 1.91 -19.45 4.05
C ASN A 64 2.76 -20.67 4.45
N PRO A 65 4.10 -20.58 4.41
CA PRO A 65 4.97 -21.72 4.68
C PRO A 65 4.99 -22.15 6.16
N VAL A 66 4.64 -21.26 7.09
CA VAL A 66 4.68 -21.56 8.53
C VAL A 66 3.34 -22.15 8.98
N LEU A 67 2.24 -21.48 8.62
CA LEU A 67 0.89 -21.87 9.05
C LEU A 67 0.24 -22.92 8.14
N HIS A 68 0.85 -23.22 6.99
CA HIS A 68 0.32 -24.18 6.00
C HIS A 68 -1.12 -23.86 5.55
N LEU A 69 -1.40 -22.58 5.32
CA LEU A 69 -2.71 -22.09 4.90
C LEU A 69 -2.63 -21.36 3.54
N PRO A 70 -3.66 -21.51 2.69
CA PRO A 70 -3.77 -20.70 1.48
C PRO A 70 -4.00 -19.23 1.84
N MET A 71 -3.25 -18.34 1.20
CA MET A 71 -3.38 -16.90 1.38
C MET A 71 -4.03 -16.29 0.14
N PRO A 72 -5.36 -16.05 0.16
CA PRO A 72 -6.04 -15.44 -0.96
C PRO A 72 -5.56 -13.99 -1.15
N TRP A 73 -5.65 -13.50 -2.38
CA TRP A 73 -5.15 -12.17 -2.76
C TRP A 73 -5.76 -11.04 -1.94
N TRP A 74 -7.05 -11.16 -1.59
CA TRP A 74 -7.80 -10.18 -0.82
C TRP A 74 -7.41 -10.17 0.65
N PHE A 75 -6.69 -11.18 1.14
CA PHE A 75 -6.19 -11.20 2.51
C PHE A 75 -4.72 -10.75 2.57
N ARG A 76 -3.87 -11.30 1.71
CA ARG A 76 -2.42 -11.01 1.72
C ARG A 76 -2.09 -9.57 1.35
N ALA A 77 -2.78 -8.98 0.36
CA ALA A 77 -2.43 -7.65 -0.11
C ALA A 77 -2.82 -6.55 0.90
N PRO A 78 -4.01 -6.61 1.54
CA PRO A 78 -4.31 -5.74 2.68
C PRO A 78 -3.39 -5.99 3.88
N LEU A 79 -3.02 -7.24 4.16
CA LEU A 79 -2.08 -7.53 5.26
C LEU A 79 -0.73 -6.84 5.04
N ILE A 80 -0.18 -6.92 3.82
CA ILE A 80 1.08 -6.24 3.46
C ILE A 80 0.90 -4.71 3.54
N GLY A 81 -0.15 -4.16 2.94
CA GLY A 81 -0.40 -2.70 2.95
C GLY A 81 -0.61 -2.15 4.36
N GLY A 82 -1.42 -2.84 5.17
CA GLY A 82 -1.66 -2.49 6.56
C GLY A 82 -0.39 -2.62 7.40
N TRP A 83 0.41 -3.68 7.22
CA TRP A 83 1.69 -3.84 7.91
C TRP A 83 2.67 -2.71 7.58
N MET A 84 2.80 -2.37 6.30
CA MET A 84 3.65 -1.26 5.86
C MET A 84 3.23 0.04 6.54
N ASN A 85 1.94 0.39 6.48
CA ASN A 85 1.45 1.62 7.11
C ASN A 85 1.49 1.58 8.65
N PHE A 86 1.38 0.40 9.25
CA PHE A 86 1.60 0.23 10.69
C PHE A 86 3.03 0.58 11.07
N VAL A 87 4.02 0.05 10.35
CA VAL A 87 5.42 0.39 10.57
C VAL A 87 5.66 1.90 10.35
N LEU A 88 5.09 2.48 9.29
CA LEU A 88 5.16 3.93 9.05
C LEU A 88 4.57 4.71 10.24
N THR A 89 3.38 4.33 10.69
CA THR A 89 2.69 4.98 11.82
C THR A 89 3.53 4.92 13.09
N LEU A 90 4.27 3.84 13.34
CA LEU A 90 5.19 3.77 14.47
C LEU A 90 6.38 4.73 14.34
N PHE A 91 6.89 4.96 13.13
CA PHE A 91 8.01 5.88 12.89
C PHE A 91 7.61 7.35 12.96
N VAL A 92 6.42 7.71 12.48
CA VAL A 92 5.95 9.10 12.38
C VAL A 92 4.66 9.35 13.17
N TYR A 93 4.51 8.65 14.29
CA TYR A 93 3.29 8.70 15.12
C TYR A 93 2.91 10.12 15.50
N ASP A 94 3.87 10.89 16.03
CA ASP A 94 3.62 12.24 16.53
C ASP A 94 3.17 13.20 15.42
N THR A 95 3.82 13.11 14.25
CA THR A 95 3.45 13.91 13.07
C THR A 95 2.03 13.58 12.60
N PHE A 96 1.67 12.31 12.55
CA PHE A 96 0.31 11.88 12.19
C PHE A 96 -0.71 12.24 13.26
N ALA A 97 -0.36 12.20 14.55
CA ALA A 97 -1.26 12.62 15.62
C ALA A 97 -1.55 14.12 15.54
N GLN A 98 -0.53 14.95 15.29
CA GLN A 98 -0.69 16.38 15.05
C GLN A 98 -1.58 16.65 13.85
N MET A 99 -1.31 16.00 12.71
CA MET A 99 -2.15 16.12 11.52
C MET A 99 -3.62 15.78 11.82
N MET A 100 -3.88 14.67 12.52
CA MET A 100 -5.25 14.24 12.82
C MET A 100 -5.98 15.23 13.74
N LEU A 101 -5.28 15.81 14.71
CA LEU A 101 -5.82 16.86 15.58
C LEU A 101 -6.11 18.15 14.81
N ASP A 102 -5.21 18.57 13.92
CA ASP A 102 -5.36 19.79 13.12
C ASP A 102 -6.52 19.67 12.12
N VAL A 103 -6.71 18.48 11.54
CA VAL A 103 -7.72 18.21 10.51
C VAL A 103 -9.11 17.97 11.11
N PHE A 104 -9.20 17.13 12.14
CA PHE A 104 -10.50 16.67 12.67
C PHE A 104 -10.90 17.34 13.98
N GLY A 105 -9.95 17.96 14.69
CA GLY A 105 -10.17 18.52 16.02
C GLY A 105 -10.10 17.46 17.15
N PRO A 106 -9.97 17.91 18.40
CA PRO A 106 -9.77 17.03 19.56
C PRO A 106 -11.00 16.18 19.92
N ASP A 107 -12.21 16.63 19.58
CA ASP A 107 -13.47 15.97 19.93
C ASP A 107 -13.89 14.87 18.94
N PHE A 108 -13.12 14.67 17.86
CA PHE A 108 -13.46 13.73 16.82
C PHE A 108 -12.97 12.31 17.15
N PRO A 109 -13.78 11.25 16.95
CA PRO A 109 -13.38 9.88 17.27
C PRO A 109 -12.28 9.32 16.34
N LEU A 110 -11.97 9.99 15.22
CA LEU A 110 -10.89 9.62 14.31
C LEU A 110 -9.59 10.39 14.62
N THR A 111 -9.22 10.58 15.88
CA THR A 111 -7.95 11.24 16.25
C THR A 111 -6.75 10.28 16.32
N SER A 112 -6.99 8.96 16.30
CA SER A 112 -5.91 7.97 16.40
C SER A 112 -5.11 7.84 15.09
N PRO A 113 -3.77 7.96 15.10
CA PRO A 113 -2.94 7.69 13.94
C PRO A 113 -3.07 6.26 13.39
N PHE A 114 -3.55 5.30 14.18
CA PHE A 114 -3.72 3.92 13.70
C PHE A 114 -4.78 3.77 12.59
N TRP A 115 -5.59 4.79 12.32
CA TRP A 115 -6.43 4.82 11.12
C TRP A 115 -5.64 4.73 9.81
N PHE A 116 -4.38 5.15 9.80
CA PHE A 116 -3.49 4.96 8.65
C PHE A 116 -3.19 3.49 8.36
N VAL A 117 -3.26 2.60 9.36
CA VAL A 117 -3.13 1.15 9.17
C VAL A 117 -4.30 0.62 8.36
N LEU A 118 -5.52 1.06 8.69
CA LEU A 118 -6.72 0.67 7.97
C LEU A 118 -6.68 1.23 6.54
N GLU A 119 -6.28 2.49 6.38
CA GLU A 119 -6.08 3.11 5.07
C GLU A 119 -5.09 2.30 4.23
N GLY A 120 -3.94 1.92 4.80
CA GLY A 120 -2.94 1.10 4.12
C GLY A 120 -3.46 -0.28 3.73
N ALA A 121 -4.31 -0.89 4.56
CA ALA A 121 -4.95 -2.16 4.24
C ALA A 121 -5.95 -2.02 3.08
N LEU A 122 -6.75 -0.95 3.05
CA LEU A 122 -7.70 -0.67 1.97
C LEU A 122 -6.99 -0.35 0.65
N VAL A 123 -5.97 0.51 0.69
CA VAL A 123 -5.14 0.79 -0.48
C VAL A 123 -4.42 -0.47 -0.95
N GLY A 124 -3.92 -1.27 -0.02
CA GLY A 124 -3.32 -2.56 -0.31
C GLY A 124 -4.28 -3.54 -0.98
N LEU A 125 -5.56 -3.54 -0.60
CA LEU A 125 -6.62 -4.31 -1.28
C LEU A 125 -6.76 -3.90 -2.74
N VAL A 126 -6.84 -2.60 -3.01
CA VAL A 126 -6.99 -2.03 -4.36
C VAL A 126 -5.77 -2.37 -5.22
N MET A 127 -4.56 -2.15 -4.70
CA MET A 127 -3.31 -2.51 -5.38
C MET A 127 -3.24 -4.02 -5.66
N GLY A 128 -3.61 -4.84 -4.67
CA GLY A 128 -3.62 -6.29 -4.78
C GLY A 128 -4.61 -6.82 -5.80
N PHE A 129 -5.79 -6.20 -5.91
CA PHE A 129 -6.80 -6.51 -6.91
C PHE A 129 -6.23 -6.32 -8.32
N PHE A 130 -5.71 -5.13 -8.62
CA PHE A 130 -5.18 -4.83 -9.95
C PHE A 130 -3.93 -5.68 -10.27
N ALA A 131 -2.99 -5.83 -9.33
CA ALA A 131 -1.81 -6.67 -9.54
C ALA A 131 -2.18 -8.12 -9.83
N THR A 132 -3.20 -8.67 -9.16
CA THR A 132 -3.66 -10.05 -9.39
C THR A 132 -4.45 -10.18 -10.67
N ARG A 133 -5.29 -9.18 -11.01
CA ARG A 133 -6.10 -9.17 -12.23
C ARG A 133 -5.28 -9.12 -13.52
N PHE A 134 -4.17 -8.39 -13.51
CA PHE A 134 -3.32 -8.17 -14.69
C PHE A 134 -2.04 -8.98 -14.70
N GLY A 135 -1.47 -9.31 -13.54
CA GLY A 135 -0.18 -10.01 -13.44
C GLY A 135 -0.27 -11.47 -13.01
N GLY A 136 -1.46 -11.99 -12.68
CA GLY A 136 -1.67 -13.36 -12.21
C GLY A 136 -1.13 -13.62 -10.80
N GLN A 137 -1.06 -14.87 -10.35
CA GLN A 137 -0.56 -15.24 -9.02
C GLN A 137 0.04 -16.66 -9.02
N GLY A 138 0.87 -16.99 -8.01
CA GLY A 138 1.42 -18.34 -7.86
C GLY A 138 2.55 -18.66 -8.84
N LYS A 139 2.87 -19.95 -8.99
CA LYS A 139 4.05 -20.45 -9.71
C LYS A 139 4.14 -19.96 -11.17
N GLU A 140 3.00 -19.78 -11.82
CA GLU A 140 2.92 -19.31 -13.22
C GLU A 140 3.53 -17.91 -13.43
N THR A 141 3.69 -17.12 -12.36
CA THR A 141 4.24 -15.76 -12.44
C THR A 141 5.77 -15.70 -12.36
N VAL A 142 6.43 -16.81 -12.03
CA VAL A 142 7.89 -16.92 -11.90
C VAL A 142 8.42 -17.68 -13.12
N PRO A 143 9.31 -17.08 -13.93
CA PRO A 143 9.97 -17.80 -15.02
C PRO A 143 10.72 -19.03 -14.48
N GLU A 144 10.59 -20.18 -15.12
CA GLU A 144 11.44 -21.33 -14.82
C GLU A 144 12.91 -20.98 -15.09
N ALA A 145 13.79 -21.39 -14.19
CA ALA A 145 15.23 -21.20 -14.37
C ALA A 145 15.70 -21.99 -15.62
N PRO A 146 16.58 -21.41 -16.45
CA PRO A 146 17.08 -22.06 -17.66
C PRO A 146 17.90 -23.32 -17.38
#